data_AF-A0A9E2G1W8-F1
#
_entry.id   AF-A0A9E2G1W8-F1
#
_cell.length_a   1.000
_cell.length_b   1.000
_cell.length_c   1.000
_cell.angle_alpha   90.00
_cell.angle_beta   90.00
_cell.angle_gamma   90.00
#
_symmetry.space_group_name_H-M   'P 1'
#
loop_
_entity.id
_entity.type
_entity.pdbx_description
1 polymer ?
#
loop_
_entity_poly.entity_id
_entity_poly.type
_entity_poly.pdbx_seq_one_letter_code
_entity_poly.pdbx_strand_id
1 'polypeptide(L)'
;MHPFRFLLPAYLLLLVFAAGCGGPDLRRLCEPGTPLPSRRVLRCAAEFSAQAARPMDSALPGAFTIKTIVDQANGDAVHFLDTNAYPVHRTFAVDHLGFPPDGPFVNEYFYPQRRFLLGSVTYYEEPDIWAYELAPYDTASNEMIALAMRRLAVAAFFGRALRFHPTSAAQEQRAAELPADVPVVTTEALQAGISCQPLTLGETCGRVHITTAANLPFSLLGPRDLVVLDRASNDLVAIGGLVVAEVQMPLADANLRASRRPTPFLVLRDASEVFAPLFNQWVCLTVGAFDWQVTPVTEDEADAWFAAHPLPVVTVPSLDLT
;
A
#
# COMPACT_ATOMS: atom_id res chain seq x y z
N MET A 1 83.74 -11.59 -40.20
CA MET A 1 84.27 -10.92 -38.99
C MET A 1 83.16 -10.81 -37.95
N HIS A 2 83.53 -10.83 -36.68
CA HIS A 2 82.76 -11.26 -35.51
C HIS A 2 81.32 -10.74 -35.31
N PRO A 3 80.48 -11.53 -34.60
CA PRO A 3 79.08 -11.24 -34.31
C PRO A 3 78.94 -10.41 -33.03
N PHE A 4 77.90 -9.58 -32.94
CA PHE A 4 77.33 -9.18 -31.66
C PHE A 4 75.81 -9.33 -31.71
N ARG A 5 75.33 -10.37 -31.03
CA ARG A 5 73.92 -10.60 -30.69
C ARG A 5 73.56 -9.68 -29.53
N PHE A 6 72.54 -8.84 -29.68
CA PHE A 6 71.86 -8.20 -28.57
C PHE A 6 70.69 -9.08 -28.11
N LEU A 7 70.73 -9.48 -26.85
CA LEU A 7 69.65 -10.11 -26.10
C LEU A 7 68.64 -9.03 -25.68
N LEU A 8 67.36 -9.23 -25.96
CA LEU A 8 66.25 -8.63 -25.19
C LEU A 8 65.49 -9.76 -24.48
N PRO A 9 65.12 -9.60 -23.19
CA PRO A 9 64.44 -10.63 -22.43
C PRO A 9 62.95 -10.68 -22.79
N ALA A 10 62.47 -11.87 -23.10
CA ALA A 10 61.04 -12.16 -23.24
C ALA A 10 60.39 -12.15 -21.85
N TYR A 11 59.47 -11.21 -21.61
CA TYR A 11 58.57 -11.25 -20.47
C TYR A 11 57.48 -12.29 -20.74
N LEU A 12 57.58 -13.43 -20.07
CA LEU A 12 56.56 -14.48 -20.09
C LEU A 12 55.42 -14.05 -19.15
N LEU A 13 54.32 -13.52 -19.72
CA LEU A 13 53.10 -13.23 -18.96
C LEU A 13 52.39 -14.57 -18.65
N LEU A 14 52.52 -15.05 -17.42
CA LEU A 14 51.73 -16.18 -16.91
C LEU A 14 50.26 -15.75 -16.75
N LEU A 15 49.41 -16.16 -17.69
CA LEU A 15 47.96 -16.09 -17.56
C LEU A 15 47.50 -17.22 -16.61
N VAL A 16 47.20 -16.86 -15.36
CA VAL A 16 46.51 -17.75 -14.42
C VAL A 16 45.02 -17.76 -14.76
N PHE A 17 44.53 -18.86 -15.32
CA PHE A 17 43.09 -19.11 -15.43
C PHE A 17 42.56 -19.60 -14.07
N ALA A 18 41.94 -18.69 -13.31
CA ALA A 18 41.12 -19.06 -12.17
C ALA A 18 39.73 -19.46 -12.68
N ALA A 19 39.51 -20.75 -12.92
CA ALA A 19 38.16 -21.29 -13.13
C ALA A 19 37.45 -21.36 -11.76
N GLY A 20 36.70 -20.31 -11.43
CA GLY A 20 35.80 -20.32 -10.28
C GLY A 20 34.58 -21.19 -10.58
N CYS A 21 34.34 -22.20 -9.75
CA CYS A 21 33.08 -22.93 -9.70
C CYS A 21 31.98 -22.02 -9.10
N GLY A 22 31.50 -21.05 -9.89
CA GLY A 22 30.28 -20.32 -9.60
C GLY A 22 29.09 -21.12 -10.08
N GLY A 23 28.25 -21.62 -9.17
CA GLY A 23 26.89 -22.03 -9.51
C GLY A 23 26.14 -20.89 -10.21
N PRO A 24 25.05 -21.16 -10.95
CA PRO A 24 24.36 -20.14 -11.73
C PRO A 24 23.96 -18.98 -10.82
N ASP A 25 24.61 -17.84 -11.02
CA ASP A 25 24.35 -16.59 -10.34
C ASP A 25 22.88 -16.21 -10.56
N LEU A 26 22.06 -16.30 -9.51
CA LEU A 26 20.63 -15.97 -9.53
C LEU A 26 20.37 -14.47 -9.77
N ARG A 27 21.41 -13.65 -9.95
CA ARG A 27 21.36 -12.29 -10.48
C ARG A 27 20.97 -12.18 -11.95
N ARG A 28 20.55 -13.28 -12.60
CA ARG A 28 19.91 -13.26 -13.93
C ARG A 28 18.62 -12.43 -13.91
N LEU A 29 18.78 -11.18 -14.36
CA LEU A 29 17.85 -10.29 -15.08
C LEU A 29 16.44 -10.20 -14.46
N CYS A 30 16.27 -9.22 -13.59
CA CYS A 30 14.97 -8.60 -13.33
C CYS A 30 14.34 -8.22 -14.69
N GLU A 31 13.09 -8.59 -14.95
CA GLU A 31 12.35 -8.23 -16.15
C GLU A 31 11.32 -7.13 -15.85
N PRO A 32 11.76 -5.88 -15.63
CA PRO A 32 10.84 -4.78 -15.35
C PRO A 32 9.91 -4.57 -16.55
N GLY A 33 8.60 -4.54 -16.29
CA GLY A 33 7.63 -4.02 -17.26
C GLY A 33 7.14 -4.99 -18.34
N THR A 34 7.34 -6.30 -18.22
CA THR A 34 6.61 -7.28 -19.06
C THR A 34 5.43 -7.86 -18.27
N PRO A 35 4.16 -7.51 -18.59
CA PRO A 35 3.00 -8.09 -17.93
C PRO A 35 2.88 -9.57 -18.30
N LEU A 36 2.76 -10.43 -17.29
CA LEU A 36 2.45 -11.84 -17.47
C LEU A 36 1.16 -12.15 -16.70
N PRO A 37 0.32 -13.09 -17.16
CA PRO A 37 -0.86 -13.50 -16.40
C PRO A 37 -0.52 -13.92 -14.96
N SER A 38 0.64 -14.58 -14.79
CA SER A 38 1.29 -14.74 -13.49
C SER A 38 2.80 -14.92 -13.63
N ARG A 39 3.53 -14.63 -12.54
CA ARG A 39 4.93 -15.02 -12.36
C ARG A 39 5.05 -16.17 -11.38
N ARG A 40 6.01 -17.06 -11.63
CA ARG A 40 6.35 -18.19 -10.74
C ARG A 40 7.34 -17.80 -9.65
N VAL A 41 8.16 -16.79 -9.96
CA VAL A 41 9.21 -16.25 -9.10
C VAL A 41 9.21 -14.73 -9.29
N LEU A 42 9.35 -13.98 -8.21
CA LEU A 42 9.61 -12.53 -8.22
C LEU A 42 11.08 -12.28 -7.87
N ARG A 43 11.87 -11.82 -8.83
CA ARG A 43 13.33 -11.62 -8.67
C ARG A 43 13.69 -10.26 -8.08
N CYS A 44 12.80 -9.29 -8.21
CA CYS A 44 13.04 -7.90 -7.84
C CYS A 44 11.73 -7.15 -7.55
N ALA A 45 11.84 -5.99 -6.92
CA ALA A 45 10.71 -5.10 -6.67
C ALA A 45 9.97 -4.67 -7.96
N ALA A 46 10.69 -4.45 -9.06
CA ALA A 46 10.06 -4.03 -10.32
C ALA A 46 9.13 -5.09 -10.93
N GLU A 47 9.43 -6.39 -10.74
CA GLU A 47 8.52 -7.47 -11.16
C GLU A 47 7.28 -7.55 -10.26
N PHE A 48 7.44 -7.27 -8.96
CA PHE A 48 6.30 -7.12 -8.06
C PHE A 48 5.43 -5.94 -8.49
N SER A 49 6.01 -4.77 -8.72
CA SER A 49 5.28 -3.57 -9.17
C SER A 49 4.58 -3.76 -10.51
N ALA A 50 5.11 -4.62 -11.39
CA ALA A 50 4.48 -4.93 -12.68
C ALA A 50 3.24 -5.84 -12.55
N GLN A 51 3.10 -6.60 -11.46
CA GLN A 51 2.00 -7.53 -11.23
C GLN A 51 1.01 -7.01 -10.16
N ALA A 52 1.49 -6.22 -9.20
CA ALA A 52 0.71 -5.71 -8.09
C ALA A 52 -0.24 -4.59 -8.54
N ALA A 53 -1.36 -4.47 -7.85
CA ALA A 53 -2.27 -3.34 -7.99
C ALA A 53 -2.37 -2.61 -6.65
N ARG A 54 -2.63 -1.31 -6.69
CA ARG A 54 -3.02 -0.58 -5.49
C ARG A 54 -4.48 -0.91 -5.18
N PRO A 55 -4.83 -1.39 -3.97
CA PRO A 55 -6.22 -1.69 -3.64
C PRO A 55 -7.07 -0.42 -3.75
N MET A 56 -8.25 -0.52 -4.37
CA MET A 56 -9.15 0.62 -4.52
C MET A 56 -9.68 1.15 -3.17
N ASP A 57 -9.78 0.27 -2.16
CA ASP A 57 -10.33 0.54 -0.83
C ASP A 57 -9.36 0.13 0.31
N SER A 58 -8.06 0.46 0.20
CA SER A 58 -7.14 0.13 1.30
C SER A 58 -7.38 1.03 2.52
N ALA A 59 -7.81 0.42 3.64
CA ALA A 59 -7.84 1.06 4.95
C ALA A 59 -6.48 1.65 5.38
N LEU A 60 -5.40 1.09 4.83
CA LEU A 60 -4.01 1.50 5.06
C LEU A 60 -3.44 2.08 3.75
N PRO A 61 -3.12 3.39 3.71
CA PRO A 61 -2.47 4.06 2.60
C PRO A 61 -1.15 3.40 2.20
N GLY A 62 -0.71 3.62 0.96
CA GLY A 62 0.57 3.11 0.48
C GLY A 62 0.63 1.58 0.40
N ALA A 63 -0.51 0.93 0.19
CA ALA A 63 -0.58 -0.52 0.00
C ALA A 63 -0.46 -0.89 -1.48
N PHE A 64 0.41 -1.84 -1.79
CA PHE A 64 0.47 -2.51 -3.08
C PHE A 64 0.20 -3.99 -2.89
N THR A 65 -0.76 -4.55 -3.61
CA THR A 65 -1.19 -5.93 -3.40
C THR A 65 -1.04 -6.75 -4.67
N ILE A 66 -0.34 -7.87 -4.53
CA ILE A 66 -0.31 -8.93 -5.54
C ILE A 66 -1.15 -10.10 -5.08
N LYS A 67 -2.06 -10.59 -5.93
CA LYS A 67 -2.81 -11.82 -5.65
C LYS A 67 -1.92 -13.02 -5.87
N THR A 68 -2.08 -14.02 -5.01
CA THR A 68 -1.29 -15.25 -5.04
C THR A 68 -2.16 -16.49 -5.04
N ILE A 69 -1.68 -17.53 -5.71
CA ILE A 69 -2.19 -18.90 -5.63
C ILE A 69 -1.02 -19.84 -5.39
N VAL A 70 -1.13 -20.71 -4.38
CA VAL A 70 -0.27 -21.90 -4.26
C VAL A 70 -1.09 -23.12 -4.66
N ASP A 71 -0.73 -23.74 -5.79
CA ASP A 71 -1.40 -24.92 -6.34
C ASP A 71 -0.78 -26.21 -5.77
N GLN A 72 -1.42 -26.74 -4.72
CA GLN A 72 -0.95 -27.92 -3.99
C GLN A 72 -0.98 -29.18 -4.87
N ALA A 73 -1.89 -29.27 -5.83
CA ALA A 73 -1.97 -30.42 -6.73
C ALA A 73 -0.83 -30.45 -7.77
N ASN A 74 -0.09 -29.35 -7.93
CA ASN A 74 1.01 -29.23 -8.88
C ASN A 74 2.35 -28.93 -8.17
N GLY A 75 2.61 -29.64 -7.07
CA GLY A 75 3.87 -29.53 -6.32
C GLY A 75 4.03 -28.19 -5.60
N ASP A 76 2.95 -27.67 -5.02
CA ASP A 76 2.86 -26.37 -4.33
C ASP A 76 3.31 -25.20 -5.21
N ALA A 77 2.82 -25.25 -6.43
CA ALA A 77 3.15 -24.35 -7.51
C ALA A 77 2.73 -22.90 -7.18
N VAL A 78 3.68 -21.97 -7.04
CA VAL A 78 3.42 -20.56 -6.73
C VAL A 78 3.04 -19.74 -7.97
N HIS A 79 1.96 -18.97 -7.89
CA HIS A 79 1.56 -17.99 -8.90
C HIS A 79 1.38 -16.63 -8.25
N PHE A 80 2.13 -15.65 -8.73
CA PHE A 80 1.99 -14.23 -8.45
C PHE A 80 1.22 -13.60 -9.61
N LEU A 81 -0.09 -13.37 -9.43
CA LEU A 81 -1.01 -12.99 -10.50
C LEU A 81 -0.81 -11.52 -10.91
N ASP A 82 -1.17 -11.19 -12.15
CA ASP A 82 -1.42 -9.79 -12.52
C ASP A 82 -2.74 -9.38 -11.86
N THR A 83 -2.67 -8.63 -10.77
CA THR A 83 -3.86 -8.25 -9.99
C THR A 83 -4.78 -7.32 -10.79
N ASN A 84 -4.26 -6.53 -11.73
CA ASN A 84 -5.09 -5.66 -12.57
C ASN A 84 -5.88 -6.48 -13.59
N ALA A 85 -5.23 -7.47 -14.23
CA ALA A 85 -5.89 -8.36 -15.18
C ALA A 85 -6.81 -9.39 -14.49
N TYR A 86 -6.44 -9.84 -13.29
CA TYR A 86 -7.13 -10.86 -12.52
C TYR A 86 -7.46 -10.38 -11.09
N PRO A 87 -8.45 -9.47 -10.93
CA PRO A 87 -8.86 -8.97 -9.62
C PRO A 87 -9.50 -10.04 -8.73
N VAL A 88 -9.85 -11.20 -9.28
CA VAL A 88 -10.41 -12.35 -8.54
C VAL A 88 -9.64 -13.62 -8.94
N HIS A 89 -9.25 -14.43 -7.95
CA HIS A 89 -8.46 -15.66 -8.16
C HIS A 89 -9.12 -16.66 -9.11
N ARG A 90 -10.46 -16.74 -9.07
CA ARG A 90 -11.26 -17.68 -9.87
C ARG A 90 -10.98 -17.55 -11.35
N THR A 91 -10.98 -16.32 -11.88
CA THR A 91 -10.79 -16.08 -13.31
C THR A 91 -9.45 -16.63 -13.76
N PHE A 92 -8.37 -16.32 -13.02
CA PHE A 92 -7.04 -16.85 -13.32
C PHE A 92 -6.98 -18.39 -13.22
N ALA A 93 -7.59 -18.98 -12.19
CA ALA A 93 -7.58 -20.42 -11.99
C ALA A 93 -8.30 -21.18 -13.11
N VAL A 94 -9.41 -20.63 -13.62
CA VAL A 94 -10.13 -21.19 -14.78
C VAL A 94 -9.30 -21.07 -16.04
N ASP A 95 -8.81 -19.86 -16.33
CA ASP A 95 -8.12 -19.56 -17.59
C ASP A 95 -6.76 -20.26 -17.73
N HIS A 96 -6.02 -20.40 -16.62
CA HIS A 96 -4.61 -20.83 -16.64
C HIS A 96 -4.29 -22.09 -15.85
N LEU A 97 -5.10 -22.46 -14.86
CA LEU A 97 -4.83 -23.60 -13.96
C LEU A 97 -5.75 -24.81 -14.19
N GLY A 98 -6.64 -24.72 -15.18
CA GLY A 98 -7.58 -25.77 -15.55
C GLY A 98 -8.64 -26.04 -14.48
N PHE A 99 -8.98 -25.04 -13.66
CA PHE A 99 -10.12 -25.16 -12.76
C PHE A 99 -11.42 -25.23 -13.58
N PRO A 100 -12.35 -26.16 -13.28
CA PRO A 100 -13.60 -26.28 -14.04
C PRO A 100 -14.42 -24.98 -14.00
N PRO A 101 -14.84 -24.41 -15.16
CA PRO A 101 -15.60 -23.16 -15.21
C PRO A 101 -16.91 -23.18 -14.40
N ASP A 102 -17.54 -24.35 -14.24
CA ASP A 102 -18.79 -24.52 -13.47
C ASP A 102 -18.54 -25.10 -12.06
N GLY A 103 -17.27 -25.27 -11.69
CA GLY A 103 -16.88 -25.82 -10.40
C GLY A 103 -17.14 -24.87 -9.22
N PRO A 104 -17.40 -25.39 -8.01
CA PRO A 104 -17.62 -24.60 -6.80
C PRO A 104 -16.30 -24.00 -6.28
N PHE A 105 -15.80 -22.94 -6.92
CA PHE A 105 -14.52 -22.28 -6.55
C PHE A 105 -14.49 -21.80 -5.09
N VAL A 106 -15.67 -21.54 -4.51
CA VAL A 106 -15.83 -21.20 -3.09
C VAL A 106 -15.20 -22.25 -2.15
N ASN A 107 -15.15 -23.52 -2.55
CA ASN A 107 -14.53 -24.59 -1.77
C ASN A 107 -13.04 -24.35 -1.53
N GLU A 108 -12.38 -23.60 -2.43
CA GLU A 108 -10.96 -23.23 -2.30
C GLU A 108 -10.69 -22.20 -1.18
N TYR A 109 -11.73 -21.70 -0.50
CA TYR A 109 -11.58 -20.93 0.74
C TYR A 109 -11.88 -21.75 2.01
N PHE A 110 -12.67 -22.82 1.88
CA PHE A 110 -13.30 -23.46 3.03
C PHE A 110 -12.82 -24.88 3.34
N TYR A 111 -12.39 -25.63 2.31
CA TYR A 111 -12.19 -27.07 2.46
C TYR A 111 -10.74 -27.42 2.84
N PRO A 112 -10.50 -28.32 3.81
CA PRO A 112 -9.14 -28.74 4.18
C PRO A 112 -8.39 -29.48 3.06
N GLN A 113 -9.09 -30.06 2.09
CA GLN A 113 -8.51 -30.77 0.94
C GLN A 113 -8.50 -29.93 -0.35
N ARG A 114 -8.67 -28.61 -0.22
CA ARG A 114 -8.65 -27.67 -1.35
C ARG A 114 -7.35 -27.77 -2.15
N ARG A 115 -7.43 -27.49 -3.45
CA ARG A 115 -6.26 -27.51 -4.34
C ARG A 115 -5.44 -26.24 -4.18
N PHE A 116 -6.10 -25.10 -4.13
CA PHE A 116 -5.49 -23.79 -4.14
C PHE A 116 -5.46 -23.20 -2.73
N LEU A 117 -4.29 -22.70 -2.33
CA LEU A 117 -4.19 -21.76 -1.23
C LEU A 117 -4.26 -20.36 -1.82
N LEU A 118 -5.37 -19.68 -1.56
CA LEU A 118 -5.67 -18.36 -2.09
C LEU A 118 -5.23 -17.30 -1.10
N GLY A 119 -4.50 -16.29 -1.56
CA GLY A 119 -4.10 -15.18 -0.70
C GLY A 119 -3.60 -13.99 -1.49
N SER A 120 -3.02 -13.04 -0.77
CA SER A 120 -2.38 -11.86 -1.32
C SER A 120 -1.10 -11.56 -0.56
N VAL A 121 -0.11 -10.99 -1.26
CA VAL A 121 1.02 -10.34 -0.61
C VAL A 121 0.86 -8.83 -0.80
N THR A 122 0.75 -8.11 0.32
CA THR A 122 0.64 -6.66 0.36
C THR A 122 1.95 -6.08 0.86
N TYR A 123 2.51 -5.12 0.11
CA TYR A 123 3.59 -4.26 0.59
C TYR A 123 2.99 -2.98 1.16
N TYR A 124 3.24 -2.73 2.44
CA TYR A 124 2.90 -1.51 3.13
C TYR A 124 4.13 -0.58 3.11
N GLU A 125 4.06 0.49 2.30
CA GLU A 125 5.21 1.36 1.98
C GLU A 125 5.84 1.99 3.23
N GLU A 126 5.05 2.69 4.07
CA GLU A 126 5.61 3.41 5.22
C GLU A 126 6.08 2.49 6.34
N PRO A 127 5.34 1.44 6.75
CA PRO A 127 5.85 0.46 7.70
C PRO A 127 7.04 -0.37 7.16
N ASP A 128 7.28 -0.34 5.84
CA ASP A 128 8.22 -1.20 5.12
C ASP A 128 8.00 -2.70 5.40
N ILE A 129 6.75 -3.15 5.28
CA ILE A 129 6.34 -4.52 5.65
C ILE A 129 5.71 -5.25 4.46
N TRP A 130 6.18 -6.48 4.25
CA TRP A 130 5.57 -7.46 3.35
C TRP A 130 4.64 -8.38 4.14
N ALA A 131 3.33 -8.28 3.90
CA ALA A 131 2.30 -9.05 4.59
C ALA A 131 1.63 -10.06 3.65
N TYR A 132 1.60 -11.33 4.03
CA TYR A 132 0.72 -12.33 3.43
C TYR A 132 -0.63 -12.33 4.15
N GLU A 133 -1.70 -12.20 3.37
CA GLU A 133 -3.06 -12.00 3.84
C GLU A 133 -4.00 -12.99 3.17
N LEU A 134 -5.03 -13.40 3.90
CA LEU A 134 -6.11 -14.24 3.41
C LEU A 134 -7.40 -13.42 3.33
N ALA A 135 -8.40 -13.92 2.61
CA ALA A 135 -9.75 -13.35 2.75
C ALA A 135 -10.23 -13.53 4.21
N PRO A 136 -10.92 -12.56 4.83
CA PRO A 136 -11.34 -12.63 6.24
C PRO A 136 -12.10 -13.91 6.62
N TYR A 137 -12.84 -14.48 5.67
CA TYR A 137 -13.64 -15.70 5.81
C TYR A 137 -12.90 -17.00 5.46
N ASP A 138 -11.64 -16.96 5.02
CA ASP A 138 -10.87 -18.17 4.69
C ASP A 138 -10.59 -19.02 5.95
N THR A 139 -10.81 -20.34 5.82
CA THR A 139 -10.64 -21.31 6.91
C THR A 139 -9.30 -22.06 6.87
N ALA A 140 -8.28 -21.50 6.19
CA ALA A 140 -6.92 -22.06 6.11
C ALA A 140 -6.42 -22.57 7.47
N SER A 141 -5.92 -23.79 7.54
CA SER A 141 -5.25 -24.26 8.75
C SER A 141 -3.89 -23.57 8.94
N ASN A 142 -3.30 -23.67 10.13
CA ASN A 142 -1.96 -23.15 10.39
C ASN A 142 -0.90 -23.82 9.51
N GLU A 143 -1.09 -25.09 9.15
CA GLU A 143 -0.24 -25.81 8.21
C GLU A 143 -0.34 -25.23 6.79
N MET A 144 -1.56 -24.90 6.35
CA MET A 144 -1.78 -24.26 5.04
C MET A 144 -1.14 -22.86 4.98
N ILE A 145 -1.32 -22.06 6.03
CA ILE A 145 -0.70 -20.72 6.12
C ILE A 145 0.82 -20.85 6.07
N ALA A 146 1.39 -21.75 6.88
CA ALA A 146 2.83 -21.99 6.90
C ALA A 146 3.36 -22.50 5.55
N LEU A 147 2.64 -23.41 4.89
CA LEU A 147 2.99 -23.91 3.56
C LEU A 147 3.03 -22.78 2.54
N ALA A 148 1.96 -21.98 2.46
CA ALA A 148 1.87 -20.87 1.52
C ALA A 148 3.02 -19.87 1.76
N MET A 149 3.25 -19.45 3.00
CA MET A 149 4.30 -18.49 3.32
C MET A 149 5.70 -19.00 3.01
N ARG A 150 6.02 -20.27 3.30
CA ARG A 150 7.32 -20.85 2.94
C ARG A 150 7.53 -20.88 1.43
N ARG A 151 6.50 -21.25 0.67
CA ARG A 151 6.57 -21.30 -0.79
C ARG A 151 6.74 -19.90 -1.39
N LEU A 152 5.99 -18.93 -0.90
CA LEU A 152 6.07 -17.53 -1.33
C LEU A 152 7.44 -16.91 -0.98
N ALA A 153 7.94 -17.14 0.24
CA ALA A 153 9.24 -16.64 0.69
C ALA A 153 10.40 -17.22 -0.14
N VAL A 154 10.34 -18.49 -0.55
CA VAL A 154 11.36 -19.06 -1.44
C VAL A 154 11.27 -18.49 -2.86
N ALA A 155 10.07 -18.17 -3.32
CA ALA A 155 9.79 -17.73 -4.68
C ALA A 155 9.88 -16.21 -4.89
N ALA A 156 10.27 -15.41 -3.90
CA ALA A 156 10.29 -13.96 -4.02
C ALA A 156 11.50 -13.29 -3.36
N PHE A 157 11.92 -12.17 -3.93
CA PHE A 157 13.08 -11.38 -3.46
C PHE A 157 12.95 -10.87 -2.01
N PHE A 158 11.72 -10.64 -1.53
CA PHE A 158 11.46 -10.23 -0.14
C PHE A 158 11.71 -11.37 0.85
N GLY A 159 11.73 -12.63 0.41
CA GLY A 159 12.21 -13.76 1.20
C GLY A 159 11.60 -13.86 2.60
N ARG A 160 12.48 -13.95 3.59
CA ARG A 160 12.14 -14.04 5.03
C ARG A 160 11.59 -12.74 5.62
N ALA A 161 11.50 -11.65 4.85
CA ALA A 161 10.82 -10.43 5.29
C ALA A 161 9.29 -10.58 5.30
N LEU A 162 8.74 -11.60 4.63
CA LEU A 162 7.31 -11.87 4.63
C LEU A 162 6.79 -12.14 6.05
N ARG A 163 5.66 -11.53 6.41
CA ARG A 163 4.93 -11.71 7.67
C ARG A 163 3.51 -12.18 7.37
N PHE A 164 2.90 -12.97 8.24
CA PHE A 164 1.46 -13.23 8.18
C PHE A 164 0.73 -12.04 8.81
N HIS A 165 -0.27 -11.50 8.12
CA HIS A 165 -1.19 -10.53 8.71
C HIS A 165 -2.59 -11.15 8.75
N PRO A 166 -3.11 -11.50 9.95
CA PRO A 166 -4.48 -11.96 10.07
C PRO A 166 -5.45 -10.82 9.80
N THR A 167 -6.48 -11.07 8.99
CA THR A 167 -7.46 -10.05 8.56
C THR A 167 -8.84 -10.26 9.20
N SER A 168 -8.92 -11.10 10.25
CA SER A 168 -10.13 -11.32 11.04
C SER A 168 -9.80 -11.87 12.42
N ALA A 169 -10.69 -11.66 13.40
CA ALA A 169 -10.52 -12.19 14.76
C ALA A 169 -10.34 -13.72 14.79
N ALA A 170 -10.99 -14.45 13.87
CA ALA A 170 -10.83 -15.90 13.75
C ALA A 170 -9.45 -16.30 13.21
N GLN A 171 -8.84 -15.47 12.36
CA GLN A 171 -7.46 -15.66 11.92
C GLN A 171 -6.46 -15.26 13.01
N GLU A 172 -6.69 -14.16 13.73
CA GLU A 172 -5.86 -13.73 14.86
C GLU A 172 -5.78 -14.81 15.95
N GLN A 173 -6.93 -15.39 16.31
CA GLN A 173 -6.97 -16.47 17.29
C GLN A 173 -6.16 -17.69 16.84
N ARG A 174 -6.26 -18.09 15.56
CA ARG A 174 -5.50 -19.21 15.00
C ARG A 174 -4.01 -18.90 14.89
N ALA A 175 -3.66 -17.64 14.61
CA ALA A 175 -2.28 -17.19 14.43
C ALA A 175 -1.42 -17.40 15.68
N ALA A 176 -2.03 -17.47 16.88
CA ALA A 176 -1.36 -17.80 18.13
C ALA A 176 -0.69 -19.18 18.13
N GLU A 177 -1.17 -20.11 17.31
CA GLU A 177 -0.65 -21.48 17.19
C GLU A 177 0.16 -21.70 15.89
N LEU A 178 0.57 -20.63 15.20
CA LEU A 178 1.42 -20.76 14.02
C LEU A 178 2.83 -21.27 14.39
N PRO A 179 3.47 -22.03 13.49
CA PRO A 179 4.86 -22.44 13.67
C PRO A 179 5.80 -21.23 13.88
N ALA A 180 6.84 -21.40 14.71
CA ALA A 180 7.75 -20.31 15.06
C ALA A 180 8.51 -19.69 13.86
N ASP A 181 8.59 -20.39 12.72
CA ASP A 181 9.18 -19.88 11.49
C ASP A 181 8.23 -19.01 10.66
N VAL A 182 6.97 -18.85 11.09
CA VAL A 182 5.95 -18.00 10.49
C VAL A 182 5.79 -16.73 11.33
N PRO A 183 6.51 -15.65 11.02
CA PRO A 183 6.40 -14.40 11.76
C PRO A 183 5.07 -13.69 11.45
N VAL A 184 4.44 -13.12 12.47
CA VAL A 184 3.14 -12.42 12.38
C VAL A 184 3.33 -10.91 12.54
N VAL A 185 2.52 -10.12 11.84
CA VAL A 185 2.36 -8.67 12.04
C VAL A 185 0.89 -8.38 12.33
N THR A 186 0.61 -7.51 13.30
CA THR A 186 -0.76 -7.13 13.66
C THR A 186 -1.20 -5.87 12.90
N THR A 187 -2.52 -5.64 12.81
CA THR A 187 -3.06 -4.41 12.24
C THR A 187 -2.56 -3.17 13.00
N GLU A 188 -2.45 -3.23 14.33
CA GLU A 188 -1.93 -2.13 15.16
C GLU A 188 -0.47 -1.83 14.82
N ALA A 189 0.35 -2.86 14.61
CA ALA A 189 1.75 -2.69 14.23
C ALA A 189 1.89 -2.04 12.84
N LEU A 190 1.04 -2.42 11.88
CA LEU A 190 1.00 -1.79 10.56
C LEU A 190 0.56 -0.32 10.67
N GLN A 191 -0.51 -0.04 11.41
CA GLN A 191 -1.02 1.32 11.62
C GLN A 191 -0.04 2.21 12.40
N ALA A 192 0.69 1.64 13.36
CA ALA A 192 1.70 2.37 14.12
C ALA A 192 2.84 2.90 13.22
N GLY A 193 3.10 2.25 12.08
CA GLY A 193 4.09 2.69 11.10
C GLY A 193 3.59 3.73 10.09
N ILE A 194 2.30 4.09 10.10
CA ILE A 194 1.71 5.04 9.15
C ILE A 194 1.80 6.47 9.73
N SER A 195 2.50 7.34 9.01
CA SER A 195 2.61 8.77 9.27
C SER A 195 1.54 9.57 8.55
N CYS A 196 1.01 9.08 7.43
CA CYS A 196 0.07 9.80 6.57
C CYS A 196 -1.11 8.92 6.12
N GLN A 197 -2.34 9.43 6.21
CA GLN A 197 -3.54 8.77 5.67
C GLN A 197 -4.45 9.74 4.92
N PRO A 198 -4.46 9.69 3.57
CA PRO A 198 -5.43 10.42 2.76
C PRO A 198 -6.84 9.85 2.98
N LEU A 199 -7.80 10.70 3.36
CA LEU A 199 -9.19 10.31 3.60
C LEU A 199 -10.13 10.88 2.55
N THR A 200 -9.98 12.17 2.25
CA THR A 200 -10.67 12.82 1.12
C THR A 200 -9.60 13.46 0.25
N LEU A 201 -9.52 12.99 -1.01
CA LEU A 201 -8.57 13.52 -2.00
C LEU A 201 -9.05 14.87 -2.52
N GLY A 202 -8.10 15.70 -2.98
CA GLY A 202 -8.41 16.96 -3.64
C GLY A 202 -7.38 18.04 -3.34
N GLU A 203 -7.69 19.24 -3.82
CA GLU A 203 -6.85 20.42 -3.65
C GLU A 203 -7.67 21.53 -3.01
N THR A 204 -7.05 22.30 -2.12
CA THR A 204 -7.66 23.45 -1.48
C THR A 204 -6.60 24.48 -1.12
N CYS A 205 -6.93 25.76 -1.25
CA CYS A 205 -6.16 26.81 -0.59
C CYS A 205 -6.89 27.27 0.67
N GLY A 206 -6.14 27.73 1.66
CA GLY A 206 -6.72 28.23 2.90
C GLY A 206 -5.67 28.79 3.85
N ARG A 207 -6.15 29.56 4.82
CA ARG A 207 -5.32 30.07 5.89
C ARG A 207 -5.20 29.02 6.99
N VAL A 208 -3.97 28.70 7.40
CA VAL A 208 -3.72 27.65 8.38
C VAL A 208 -4.17 28.09 9.78
N HIS A 209 -5.07 27.32 10.38
CA HIS A 209 -5.44 27.41 11.79
C HIS A 209 -5.11 26.13 12.53
N ILE A 210 -4.25 26.23 13.53
CA ILE A 210 -3.88 25.10 14.40
C ILE A 210 -4.65 25.23 15.71
N THR A 211 -5.43 24.23 16.06
CA THR A 211 -6.18 24.17 17.32
C THR A 211 -6.35 22.72 17.76
N THR A 212 -7.13 22.46 18.80
CA THR A 212 -7.49 21.10 19.22
C THR A 212 -8.99 20.89 19.05
N ALA A 213 -9.40 19.64 18.94
CA ALA A 213 -10.82 19.27 18.91
C ALA A 213 -11.60 19.86 20.10
N ALA A 214 -10.98 19.94 21.27
CA ALA A 214 -11.57 20.52 22.47
C ALA A 214 -11.73 22.05 22.40
N ASN A 215 -10.91 22.73 21.61
CA ASN A 215 -10.91 24.19 21.48
C ASN A 215 -11.72 24.70 20.27
N LEU A 216 -12.23 23.80 19.42
CA LEU A 216 -13.06 24.15 18.26
C LEU A 216 -14.26 25.06 18.61
N PRO A 217 -15.03 24.84 19.71
CA PRO A 217 -16.16 25.70 20.04
C PRO A 217 -15.80 27.17 20.32
N PHE A 218 -14.51 27.44 20.58
CA PHE A 218 -13.99 28.78 20.87
C PHE A 218 -13.21 29.38 19.69
N SER A 219 -13.12 28.66 18.56
CA SER A 219 -12.36 29.08 17.39
C SER A 219 -13.30 29.69 16.34
N LEU A 220 -12.91 30.83 15.76
CA LEU A 220 -13.63 31.42 14.63
C LEU A 220 -13.06 30.85 13.32
N LEU A 221 -13.76 29.88 12.75
CA LEU A 221 -13.39 29.17 11.54
C LEU A 221 -14.41 29.40 10.42
N GLY A 222 -13.97 29.29 9.18
CA GLY A 222 -14.81 29.43 7.99
C GLY A 222 -14.28 28.71 6.75
N PRO A 223 -14.97 28.85 5.60
CA PRO A 223 -14.71 28.05 4.40
C PRO A 223 -13.34 28.26 3.75
N ARG A 224 -12.60 29.29 4.15
CA ARG A 224 -11.25 29.61 3.66
C ARG A 224 -10.14 29.19 4.63
N ASP A 225 -10.48 28.48 5.70
CA ASP A 225 -9.50 28.01 6.66
C ASP A 225 -9.10 26.56 6.37
N LEU A 226 -7.80 26.30 6.47
CA LEU A 226 -7.21 24.97 6.52
C LEU A 226 -6.94 24.63 7.98
N VAL A 227 -7.72 23.72 8.56
CA VAL A 227 -7.70 23.46 10.00
C VAL A 227 -6.82 22.26 10.32
N VAL A 228 -5.94 22.42 11.30
CA VAL A 228 -5.07 21.37 11.84
C VAL A 228 -5.49 21.05 13.26
N LEU A 229 -5.79 19.76 13.54
CA LEU A 229 -6.26 19.28 14.84
C LEU A 229 -5.43 18.11 15.38
N ASP A 230 -5.50 17.90 16.69
CA ASP A 230 -5.05 16.68 17.35
C ASP A 230 -5.87 15.45 16.93
N ARG A 231 -7.19 15.60 16.78
CA ARG A 231 -8.10 14.53 16.36
C ARG A 231 -9.31 15.05 15.61
N ALA A 232 -9.98 14.18 14.87
CA ALA A 232 -11.23 14.53 14.21
C ALA A 232 -12.34 14.87 15.23
N SER A 233 -13.21 15.84 14.88
CA SER A 233 -14.31 16.29 15.73
C SER A 233 -15.62 16.39 14.97
N ASN A 234 -16.73 16.20 15.69
CA ASN A 234 -18.08 16.38 15.18
C ASN A 234 -18.50 17.86 15.15
N ASP A 235 -17.80 18.73 15.87
CA ASP A 235 -18.14 20.15 16.05
C ASP A 235 -17.56 21.05 14.94
N LEU A 236 -17.08 20.46 13.85
CA LEU A 236 -16.48 21.19 12.74
C LEU A 236 -17.53 21.95 11.92
N VAL A 237 -17.29 23.25 11.74
CA VAL A 237 -18.01 24.10 10.79
C VAL A 237 -17.55 23.82 9.35
N ALA A 238 -18.15 24.49 8.36
CA ALA A 238 -17.68 24.41 6.98
C ALA A 238 -16.30 25.08 6.83
N ILE A 239 -15.31 24.29 6.40
CA ILE A 239 -13.89 24.68 6.24
C ILE A 239 -13.36 24.26 4.86
N GLY A 240 -12.22 24.82 4.47
CA GLY A 240 -11.59 24.59 3.17
C GLY A 240 -10.79 23.30 3.10
N GLY A 241 -10.20 22.86 4.22
CA GLY A 241 -9.46 21.61 4.33
C GLY A 241 -9.23 21.20 5.79
N LEU A 242 -8.94 19.92 6.02
CA LEU A 242 -8.73 19.36 7.35
C LEU A 242 -7.47 18.49 7.40
N VAL A 243 -6.63 18.71 8.41
CA VAL A 243 -5.50 17.84 8.77
C VAL A 243 -5.64 17.43 10.23
N VAL A 244 -5.52 16.13 10.54
CA VAL A 244 -5.59 15.62 11.92
C VAL A 244 -4.38 14.75 12.27
N ALA A 245 -3.95 14.76 13.53
CA ALA A 245 -2.83 13.93 13.97
C ALA A 245 -3.22 12.46 14.22
N GLU A 246 -4.43 12.23 14.74
CA GLU A 246 -4.90 10.87 15.06
C GLU A 246 -5.33 10.07 13.82
N VAL A 247 -4.78 8.87 13.67
CA VAL A 247 -5.18 7.89 12.63
C VAL A 247 -6.67 7.59 12.71
N GLN A 248 -7.34 7.65 11.56
CA GLN A 248 -8.78 7.42 11.50
C GLN A 248 -9.07 5.98 11.11
N MET A 249 -10.06 5.38 11.77
CA MET A 249 -10.59 4.08 11.36
C MET A 249 -11.44 4.25 10.09
N PRO A 250 -11.41 3.30 9.14
CA PRO A 250 -12.08 3.43 7.83
C PRO A 250 -13.56 3.84 7.89
N LEU A 251 -14.26 3.49 8.96
CA LEU A 251 -15.69 3.76 9.17
C LEU A 251 -15.98 4.80 10.28
N ALA A 252 -15.00 5.62 10.69
CA ALA A 252 -15.26 6.67 11.68
C ALA A 252 -16.26 7.72 11.14
N ASP A 253 -17.19 8.18 11.97
CA ASP A 253 -18.27 9.13 11.60
C ASP A 253 -17.75 10.43 10.97
N ALA A 254 -16.55 10.87 11.36
CA ALA A 254 -15.88 12.02 10.75
C ALA A 254 -15.53 11.77 9.28
N ASN A 255 -15.06 10.56 8.92
CA ASN A 255 -14.75 10.17 7.54
C ASN A 255 -16.02 10.14 6.68
N LEU A 256 -17.14 9.68 7.23
CA LEU A 256 -18.43 9.63 6.52
C LEU A 256 -19.01 11.03 6.24
N ARG A 257 -18.72 12.03 7.08
CA ARG A 257 -19.15 13.42 6.83
C ARG A 257 -18.18 14.16 5.91
N ALA A 258 -16.89 13.93 6.09
CA ALA A 258 -15.86 14.48 5.21
C ALA A 258 -15.92 13.89 3.80
N SER A 259 -16.41 12.66 3.60
CA SER A 259 -16.62 12.09 2.25
C SER A 259 -17.87 12.64 1.54
N ARG A 260 -18.80 13.26 2.28
CA ARG A 260 -19.99 13.95 1.72
C ARG A 260 -19.70 15.39 1.28
N ARG A 261 -18.50 15.89 1.53
CA ARG A 261 -18.02 17.21 1.09
C ARG A 261 -16.70 17.00 0.35
N PRO A 262 -16.43 17.65 -0.79
CA PRO A 262 -15.14 17.54 -1.46
C PRO A 262 -14.06 18.37 -0.74
N THR A 263 -13.96 18.22 0.59
CA THR A 263 -13.01 18.93 1.45
C THR A 263 -11.80 18.04 1.62
N PRO A 264 -10.60 18.41 1.13
CA PRO A 264 -9.40 17.63 1.34
C PRO A 264 -9.19 17.31 2.82
N PHE A 265 -9.05 16.02 3.13
CA PHE A 265 -8.93 15.52 4.49
C PHE A 265 -7.77 14.54 4.59
N LEU A 266 -6.81 14.87 5.44
CA LEU A 266 -5.56 14.16 5.64
C LEU A 266 -5.38 13.83 7.13
N VAL A 267 -4.99 12.59 7.45
CA VAL A 267 -4.27 12.33 8.70
C VAL A 267 -2.79 12.54 8.44
N LEU A 268 -2.13 13.27 9.33
CA LEU A 268 -0.69 13.40 9.37
C LEU A 268 -0.25 13.36 10.83
N ARG A 269 0.45 12.30 11.25
CA ARG A 269 0.80 12.05 12.65
C ARG A 269 1.46 13.26 13.33
N ASP A 270 2.35 13.92 12.60
CA ASP A 270 3.12 15.06 13.07
C ASP A 270 2.52 16.39 12.56
N ALA A 271 1.21 16.44 12.34
CA ALA A 271 0.53 17.58 11.71
C ALA A 271 0.84 18.92 12.38
N SER A 272 0.77 18.97 13.72
CA SER A 272 1.05 20.20 14.47
C SER A 272 2.47 20.73 14.22
N GLU A 273 3.44 19.84 14.10
CA GLU A 273 4.86 20.19 13.90
C GLU A 273 5.11 20.63 12.46
N VAL A 274 4.55 19.90 11.50
CA VAL A 274 4.64 20.22 10.07
C VAL A 274 3.98 21.55 9.74
N PHE A 275 2.82 21.84 10.34
CA PHE A 275 2.06 23.06 10.06
C PHE A 275 2.40 24.24 10.98
N ALA A 276 3.13 24.03 12.09
CA ALA A 276 3.59 25.12 12.97
C ALA A 276 4.23 26.30 12.22
N PRO A 277 5.18 26.11 11.28
CA PRO A 277 5.78 27.23 10.54
C PRO A 277 4.80 27.93 9.57
N LEU A 278 3.66 27.29 9.28
CA LEU A 278 2.63 27.79 8.37
C LEU A 278 1.46 28.44 9.12
N PHE A 279 1.49 28.47 10.46
CA PHE A 279 0.41 29.03 11.27
C PHE A 279 0.05 30.46 10.82
N ASN A 280 -1.24 30.68 10.57
CA ASN A 280 -1.81 31.95 10.08
C ASN A 280 -1.27 32.41 8.72
N GLN A 281 -0.59 31.55 7.96
CA GLN A 281 -0.20 31.80 6.57
C GLN A 281 -1.24 31.20 5.60
N TRP A 282 -1.29 31.75 4.40
CA TRP A 282 -2.04 31.16 3.29
C TRP A 282 -1.22 30.04 2.67
N VAL A 283 -1.86 28.91 2.44
CA VAL A 283 -1.24 27.75 1.80
C VAL A 283 -2.21 27.10 0.83
N CYS A 284 -1.69 26.34 -0.12
CA CYS A 284 -2.46 25.39 -0.90
C CYS A 284 -2.03 23.97 -0.54
N LEU A 285 -2.98 23.16 -0.11
CA LEU A 285 -2.85 21.75 0.23
C LEU A 285 -3.40 20.90 -0.93
N THR A 286 -2.57 20.00 -1.43
CA THR A 286 -2.98 18.90 -2.31
C THR A 286 -2.91 17.60 -1.52
N VAL A 287 -4.02 16.86 -1.49
CA VAL A 287 -4.11 15.50 -0.94
C VAL A 287 -4.31 14.55 -2.11
N GLY A 288 -3.23 13.87 -2.49
CA GLY A 288 -3.25 12.79 -3.45
C GLY A 288 -3.55 11.45 -2.79
N ALA A 289 -3.73 10.42 -3.61
CA ALA A 289 -4.03 9.07 -3.10
C ALA A 289 -2.87 8.46 -2.30
N PHE A 290 -1.64 8.92 -2.55
CA PHE A 290 -0.41 8.33 -1.99
C PHE A 290 0.59 9.38 -1.51
N ASP A 291 0.29 10.65 -1.71
CA ASP A 291 1.15 11.77 -1.39
C ASP A 291 0.30 12.96 -0.96
N TRP A 292 0.98 13.95 -0.38
CA TRP A 292 0.38 15.23 -0.08
C TRP A 292 1.44 16.31 -0.23
N GLN A 293 1.00 17.52 -0.53
CA GLN A 293 1.87 18.68 -0.65
C GLN A 293 1.20 19.88 -0.03
N VAL A 294 1.96 20.68 0.70
CA VAL A 294 1.53 21.99 1.18
C VAL A 294 2.51 23.04 0.69
N THR A 295 1.99 24.07 0.02
CA THR A 295 2.81 25.17 -0.52
C THR A 295 2.34 26.49 0.05
N PRO A 296 3.20 27.30 0.69
CA PRO A 296 2.86 28.67 1.07
C PRO A 296 2.52 29.49 -0.17
N VAL A 297 1.46 30.29 -0.06
CA VAL A 297 1.03 31.23 -1.10
C VAL A 297 0.74 32.60 -0.48
N THR A 298 0.63 33.61 -1.33
CA THR A 298 0.13 34.93 -0.94
C THR A 298 -1.39 34.91 -0.81
N GLU A 299 -1.94 35.91 -0.10
CA GLU A 299 -3.40 36.08 -0.01
C GLU A 299 -4.04 36.29 -1.38
N ASP A 300 -3.41 37.08 -2.25
CA ASP A 300 -3.88 37.34 -3.62
C ASP A 300 -3.93 36.05 -4.46
N GLU A 301 -2.95 35.15 -4.31
CA GLU A 301 -2.94 33.84 -4.97
C GLU A 301 -4.04 32.92 -4.44
N ALA A 302 -4.27 32.90 -3.13
CA ALA A 302 -5.37 32.16 -2.53
C ALA A 302 -6.74 32.70 -3.01
N ASP A 303 -6.90 34.02 -3.06
CA ASP A 303 -8.12 34.67 -3.59
C ASP A 303 -8.36 34.33 -5.06
N ALA A 304 -7.31 34.33 -5.89
CA ALA A 304 -7.39 33.90 -7.27
C ALA A 304 -7.82 32.42 -7.39
N TRP A 305 -7.30 31.55 -6.52
CA TRP A 305 -7.70 30.14 -6.46
C TRP A 305 -9.19 30.00 -6.11
N PHE A 306 -9.69 30.71 -5.09
CA PHE A 306 -11.11 30.66 -4.73
C PHE A 306 -12.03 31.23 -5.82
N ALA A 307 -11.57 32.25 -6.55
CA ALA A 307 -12.33 32.81 -7.68
C ALA A 307 -12.44 31.80 -8.83
N ALA A 308 -11.39 30.99 -9.06
CA ALA A 308 -11.38 29.91 -10.05
C ALA A 308 -12.16 28.67 -9.59
N HIS A 309 -12.27 28.44 -8.27
CA HIS A 309 -12.93 27.28 -7.66
C HIS A 309 -14.09 27.72 -6.74
N PRO A 310 -15.18 28.31 -7.29
CA PRO A 310 -16.29 28.77 -6.48
C PRO A 310 -16.95 27.60 -5.75
N LEU A 311 -17.21 27.77 -4.46
CA LEU A 311 -17.92 26.77 -3.67
C LEU A 311 -19.30 26.49 -4.31
N PRO A 312 -19.73 25.22 -4.38
CA PRO A 312 -21.04 24.89 -4.94
C PRO A 312 -22.13 25.63 -4.17
N VAL A 313 -22.97 26.36 -4.90
CA VAL A 313 -24.12 27.07 -4.33
C VAL A 313 -25.08 26.02 -3.79
N VAL A 314 -25.26 25.98 -2.47
CA VAL A 314 -26.32 25.15 -1.86
C VAL A 314 -27.65 25.81 -2.20
N THR A 315 -28.30 25.35 -3.26
CA THR A 315 -29.70 25.66 -3.51
C THR A 315 -30.54 24.97 -2.46
N VAL A 316 -31.06 25.74 -1.49
CA VAL A 316 -32.09 25.25 -0.58
C VAL A 316 -33.35 25.02 -1.44
N PRO A 317 -33.88 23.79 -1.53
CA PRO A 317 -35.14 23.56 -2.21
C PRO A 317 -36.19 24.50 -1.60
N SER A 318 -36.94 25.20 -2.44
CA SER A 318 -38.11 25.95 -1.97
C SER A 318 -39.01 24.99 -1.19
N LEU A 319 -39.39 25.40 0.03
CA LEU A 319 -40.30 24.64 0.88
C LEU A 319 -41.63 24.47 0.12
N ASP A 320 -41.88 23.27 -0.38
CA ASP A 320 -43.15 22.92 -0.98
C ASP A 320 -44.15 22.64 0.15
N LEU A 321 -45.17 23.50 0.24
CA LEU A 321 -46.24 23.42 1.23
C LEU A 321 -47.55 22.93 0.60
N THR A 322 -47.50 22.34 -0.59
CA THR A 322 -48.68 21.80 -1.28
C THR A 322 -49.03 20.37 -0.89
#